data_AF-A0A7Y9MCK0-F1
#
_entry.id   AF-A0A7Y9MCK0-F1
#
_cell.length_a   1.000
_cell.length_b   1.000
_cell.length_c   1.000
_cell.angle_alpha   90.00
_cell.angle_beta   90.00
_cell.angle_gamma   90.00
#
_symmetry.space_group_name_H-M   'P 1'
#
loop_
_entity.id
_entity.type
_entity.pdbx_description
1 polymer ?
#
loop_
_entity_poly.entity_id
_entity_poly.type
_entity_poly.pdbx_seq_one_letter_code
_entity_poly.pdbx_strand_id
1 'polypeptide(L)'
;MPNYFGIDLAWGEGSAEKAAKETGVAMVREDGSVADVGWTTGIEETTRWIADRIGEGDTIAIDAPLVVVNPTGMRECEREVGQRYGRWKVAANSTNLTRAWLGGVTLRQSLEASGVQYDDGVHRPDPGATTMFECYPYTTLVGAHELGYEVERPRYKRPNTSLPSTERRSARAAVFDDLVSRMLALRDASVPLDLLSHASTADLSITLSPTTDRDYKHREDLLDALLCAWTAAVWAEEGLDRCQVLGALSEPDEAGRRATIIALARSEQRQSTRPKRILTVEDESASDLSRSVTVSRETDILLTEASNLMARSKSDIVEAAVVAYVDAHRNEISPPTRG
;
A
#
# COMPACT_ATOMS: atom_id res chain seq x y z
N MET A 1 -0.71 28.71 3.26
CA MET A 1 -0.53 27.76 2.15
C MET A 1 -0.06 26.48 2.81
N PRO A 2 -0.79 25.37 2.61
CA PRO A 2 -0.49 24.11 3.28
C PRO A 2 0.86 23.55 2.78
N ASN A 3 1.54 22.83 3.66
CA ASN A 3 2.69 22.00 3.34
C ASN A 3 2.28 20.52 3.37
N TYR A 4 3.04 19.73 2.63
CA TYR A 4 2.85 18.30 2.50
C TYR A 4 4.04 17.57 3.08
N PHE A 5 3.78 16.74 4.08
CA PHE A 5 4.79 15.97 4.78
C PHE A 5 4.75 14.51 4.34
N GLY A 6 5.93 13.91 4.27
CA GLY A 6 6.09 12.49 3.96
C GLY A 6 7.07 11.81 4.89
N ILE A 7 6.66 10.68 5.43
CA ILE A 7 7.42 9.94 6.46
C ILE A 7 7.59 8.47 6.02
N ASP A 8 8.80 8.06 5.61
CA ASP A 8 9.16 6.63 5.46
C ASP A 8 9.56 6.08 6.83
N LEU A 9 8.55 5.69 7.61
CA LEU A 9 8.73 5.39 9.03
C LEU A 9 9.45 4.06 9.23
N ALA A 10 10.49 4.06 10.07
CA ALA A 10 10.96 2.83 10.67
C ALA A 10 9.97 2.32 11.74
N TRP A 11 9.31 1.21 11.47
CA TRP A 11 8.25 0.68 12.35
C TRP A 11 8.74 0.20 13.72
N GLY A 12 10.06 -0.02 13.87
CA GLY A 12 10.67 -0.51 15.11
C GLY A 12 11.12 0.63 16.00
N GLU A 13 10.53 0.72 17.19
CA GLU A 13 10.79 1.78 18.17
C GLU A 13 12.16 1.66 18.88
N GLY A 14 12.86 0.55 18.68
CA GLY A 14 14.10 0.23 19.38
C GLY A 14 13.86 -0.34 20.78
N SER A 15 14.95 -0.62 21.49
CA SER A 15 15.00 -1.05 22.88
C SER A 15 16.33 -0.62 23.49
N ALA A 16 16.50 -0.83 24.81
CA ALA A 16 17.78 -0.58 25.48
C ALA A 16 18.97 -1.35 24.84
N GLU A 17 18.69 -2.48 24.19
CA GLU A 17 19.70 -3.35 23.56
C GLU A 17 19.85 -3.09 22.06
N LYS A 18 18.89 -2.43 21.42
CA LYS A 18 18.86 -2.22 19.97
C LYS A 18 18.32 -0.84 19.64
N ALA A 19 19.19 0.03 19.14
CA ALA A 19 18.80 1.36 18.70
C ALA A 19 17.64 1.31 17.69
N ALA A 20 16.76 2.32 17.77
CA ALA A 20 15.77 2.58 16.74
C ALA A 20 16.48 2.79 15.39
N LYS A 21 15.77 2.50 14.32
CA LYS A 21 16.29 2.74 12.96
C LYS A 21 15.98 4.16 12.52
N GLU A 22 16.71 4.56 11.50
CA GLU A 22 16.50 5.80 10.77
C GLU A 22 15.13 5.81 10.07
N THR A 23 14.51 6.98 9.99
CA THR A 23 13.26 7.30 9.31
C THR A 23 13.53 8.43 8.35
N GLY A 24 13.14 8.29 7.08
CA GLY A 24 13.19 9.39 6.13
C GLY A 24 12.06 10.38 6.37
N VAL A 25 12.37 11.67 6.31
CA VAL A 25 11.37 12.75 6.47
C VAL A 25 11.50 13.80 5.37
N ALA A 26 10.36 14.27 4.87
CA ALA A 26 10.29 15.29 3.83
C ALA A 26 9.13 16.26 4.08
N MET A 27 9.34 17.53 3.77
CA MET A 27 8.35 18.60 3.75
C MET A 27 8.42 19.32 2.40
N VAL A 28 7.29 19.36 1.70
CA VAL A 28 7.13 19.95 0.37
C VAL A 28 6.07 21.05 0.47
N ARG A 29 6.30 22.19 -0.21
CA ARG A 29 5.33 23.28 -0.26
C ARG A 29 4.27 23.03 -1.35
N GLU A 30 3.18 23.78 -1.29
CA GLU A 30 2.13 23.80 -2.31
C GLU A 30 2.66 24.01 -3.75
N ASP A 31 3.75 24.77 -3.93
CA ASP A 31 4.36 24.97 -5.26
C ASP A 31 5.25 23.81 -5.74
N GLY A 32 5.32 22.72 -4.97
CA GLY A 32 6.14 21.55 -5.23
C GLY A 32 7.61 21.68 -4.80
N SER A 33 8.03 22.84 -4.28
CA SER A 33 9.41 23.00 -3.78
C SER A 33 9.63 22.21 -2.49
N VAL A 34 10.79 21.57 -2.39
CA VAL A 34 11.23 20.86 -1.18
C VAL A 34 11.67 21.91 -0.16
N ALA A 35 10.96 21.96 0.96
CA ALA A 35 11.20 22.93 2.03
C ALA A 35 12.20 22.43 3.07
N ASP A 36 12.10 21.15 3.44
CA ASP A 36 13.03 20.49 4.35
C ASP A 36 13.02 18.98 4.10
N VAL A 37 14.17 18.34 4.26
CA VAL A 37 14.33 16.89 4.20
C VAL A 37 15.42 16.44 5.14
N GLY A 38 15.33 15.19 5.60
CA GLY A 38 16.40 14.59 6.35
C GLY A 38 16.03 13.23 6.89
N TRP A 39 16.62 12.93 8.03
CA TRP A 39 16.43 11.68 8.71
C TRP A 39 16.28 11.90 10.21
N THR A 40 15.43 11.11 10.83
CA THR A 40 15.20 11.06 12.28
C THR A 40 15.43 9.64 12.77
N THR A 41 15.69 9.47 14.07
CA THR A 41 15.90 8.16 14.70
C THR A 41 14.83 7.91 15.75
N GLY A 42 13.92 6.98 15.46
CA GLY A 42 12.82 6.61 16.36
C GLY A 42 11.64 7.60 16.35
N ILE A 43 10.59 7.23 17.10
CA ILE A 43 9.30 7.94 17.03
C ILE A 43 9.39 9.33 17.65
N GLU A 44 10.09 9.48 18.78
CA GLU A 44 10.16 10.77 19.49
C GLU A 44 10.83 11.86 18.64
N GLU A 45 11.95 11.55 17.99
CA GLU A 45 12.64 12.50 17.11
C GLU A 45 11.79 12.83 15.88
N THR A 46 11.09 11.83 15.32
CA THR A 46 10.17 12.02 14.20
C THR A 46 9.00 12.92 14.57
N THR A 47 8.36 12.69 15.73
CA THR A 47 7.30 13.56 16.26
C THR A 47 7.80 14.98 16.42
N ARG A 48 8.98 15.18 17.02
CA ARG A 48 9.56 16.51 17.23
C ARG A 48 9.81 17.22 15.91
N TRP A 49 10.39 16.51 14.94
CA TRP A 49 10.66 17.06 13.61
C TRP A 49 9.37 17.57 12.93
N ILE A 50 8.27 16.81 13.02
CA ILE A 50 6.95 17.23 12.51
C ILE A 50 6.42 18.42 13.32
N ALA A 51 6.37 18.32 14.65
CA ALA A 51 5.77 19.32 15.53
C ALA A 51 6.43 20.70 15.41
N ASP A 52 7.74 20.74 15.17
CA ASP A 52 8.49 21.99 14.98
C ASP A 52 8.18 22.70 13.64
N ARG A 53 7.47 22.04 12.72
CA ARG A 53 7.28 22.50 11.33
C ARG A 53 5.82 22.63 10.89
N ILE A 54 4.90 21.87 11.48
CA ILE A 54 3.51 21.87 11.07
C ILE A 54 2.85 23.25 11.25
N GLY A 55 2.03 23.60 10.26
CA GLY A 55 1.13 24.75 10.24
C GLY A 55 -0.31 24.34 9.93
N GLU A 56 -1.17 25.34 9.93
CA GLU A 56 -2.60 25.18 9.64
C GLU A 56 -2.82 24.64 8.21
N GLY A 57 -3.65 23.59 8.10
CA GLY A 57 -4.00 22.95 6.83
C GLY A 57 -2.96 21.98 6.25
N ASP A 58 -1.84 21.74 6.94
CA ASP A 58 -0.81 20.82 6.48
C ASP A 58 -1.31 19.37 6.42
N THR A 59 -0.80 18.57 5.49
CA THR A 59 -1.19 17.16 5.30
C THR A 59 0.01 16.24 5.39
N ILE A 60 -0.09 15.15 6.17
CA ILE A 60 1.02 14.25 6.49
C ILE A 60 0.73 12.82 6.01
N ALA A 61 1.50 12.32 5.05
CA ALA A 61 1.44 10.92 4.62
C ALA A 61 2.52 10.08 5.32
N ILE A 62 2.14 8.96 5.92
CA ILE A 62 3.05 8.10 6.70
C ILE A 62 3.07 6.68 6.10
N ASP A 63 4.24 6.15 5.72
CA ASP A 63 4.43 4.74 5.33
C ASP A 63 4.53 3.84 6.56
N ALA A 64 3.42 3.74 7.30
CA ALA A 64 3.26 2.78 8.37
C ALA A 64 1.80 2.54 8.72
N PRO A 65 1.45 1.35 9.23
CA PRO A 65 0.17 1.08 9.85
C PRO A 65 -0.16 2.09 10.97
N LEU A 66 -1.18 2.91 10.78
CA LEU A 66 -1.59 3.92 11.76
C LEU A 66 -2.74 3.45 12.66
N VAL A 67 -3.64 2.63 12.12
CA VAL A 67 -4.74 1.99 12.86
C VAL A 67 -4.65 0.47 12.68
N VAL A 68 -4.49 -0.24 13.79
CA VAL A 68 -4.36 -1.70 13.86
C VAL A 68 -5.25 -2.23 14.97
N VAL A 69 -6.34 -2.89 14.60
CA VAL A 69 -7.35 -3.40 15.55
C VAL A 69 -7.56 -4.91 15.44
N ASN A 70 -7.12 -5.52 14.33
CA ASN A 70 -7.29 -6.94 14.11
C ASN A 70 -6.34 -7.75 15.00
N PRO A 71 -6.84 -8.77 15.74
CA PRO A 71 -5.99 -9.61 16.59
C PRO A 71 -4.93 -10.35 15.78
N THR A 72 -5.31 -10.90 14.62
CA THR A 72 -4.44 -11.66 13.71
C THR A 72 -4.79 -11.36 12.26
N GLY A 73 -4.04 -11.94 11.31
CA GLY A 73 -4.33 -11.83 9.87
C GLY A 73 -4.01 -10.47 9.27
N MET A 74 -4.64 -10.17 8.13
CA MET A 74 -4.51 -8.91 7.37
C MET A 74 -5.68 -7.97 7.64
N ARG A 75 -5.41 -6.67 7.65
CA ARG A 75 -6.43 -5.61 7.60
C ARG A 75 -7.12 -5.61 6.22
N GLU A 76 -8.33 -5.06 6.12
CA GLU A 76 -9.01 -4.98 4.81
C GLU A 76 -8.23 -4.12 3.83
N CYS A 77 -7.71 -2.96 4.27
CA CYS A 77 -6.88 -2.11 3.42
C CYS A 77 -5.69 -2.89 2.79
N GLU A 78 -5.01 -3.73 3.57
CA GLU A 78 -3.91 -4.58 3.10
C GLU A 78 -4.37 -5.65 2.10
N ARG A 79 -5.55 -6.24 2.30
CA ARG A 79 -6.15 -7.18 1.34
C ARG A 79 -6.49 -6.48 0.03
N GLU A 80 -7.10 -5.30 0.10
CA GLU A 80 -7.47 -4.52 -1.05
C GLU A 80 -6.26 -4.03 -1.85
N VAL A 81 -5.12 -3.75 -1.19
CA VAL A 81 -3.84 -3.54 -1.90
C VAL A 81 -3.54 -4.73 -2.81
N GLY A 82 -3.60 -5.96 -2.29
CA GLY A 82 -3.35 -7.17 -3.09
C GLY A 82 -4.36 -7.38 -4.21
N GLN A 83 -5.65 -7.11 -3.95
CA GLN A 83 -6.72 -7.26 -4.93
C GLN A 83 -6.61 -6.25 -6.08
N ARG A 84 -6.30 -5.00 -5.76
CA ARG A 84 -6.37 -3.85 -6.69
C ARG A 84 -5.05 -3.54 -7.37
N TYR A 85 -3.91 -3.84 -6.73
CA TYR A 85 -2.57 -3.51 -7.23
C TYR A 85 -1.69 -4.75 -7.47
N GLY A 86 -2.18 -5.96 -7.14
CA GLY A 86 -1.43 -7.21 -7.29
C GLY A 86 -0.96 -7.51 -8.72
N ARG A 87 -1.69 -7.04 -9.74
CA ARG A 87 -1.27 -7.13 -11.15
C ARG A 87 0.11 -6.49 -11.37
N TRP A 88 0.41 -5.40 -10.68
CA TRP A 88 1.69 -4.68 -10.74
C TRP A 88 2.71 -5.14 -9.69
N LYS A 89 2.52 -6.34 -9.12
CA LYS A 89 3.38 -6.96 -8.09
C LYS A 89 3.42 -6.17 -6.77
N VAL A 90 2.38 -5.39 -6.48
CA VAL A 90 2.22 -4.69 -5.20
C VAL A 90 1.35 -5.53 -4.27
N ALA A 91 1.86 -5.77 -3.05
CA ALA A 91 1.13 -6.40 -1.96
C ALA A 91 1.61 -5.80 -0.64
N ALA A 92 0.71 -5.59 0.31
CA ALA A 92 1.06 -5.13 1.66
C ALA A 92 1.41 -6.32 2.57
N ASN A 93 2.30 -6.10 3.54
CA ASN A 93 2.51 -7.08 4.60
C ASN A 93 1.33 -7.02 5.58
N SER A 94 0.97 -8.16 6.16
CA SER A 94 -0.05 -8.20 7.21
C SER A 94 0.42 -7.47 8.47
N THR A 95 -0.43 -6.60 9.00
CA THR A 95 -0.26 -5.97 10.30
C THR A 95 -1.44 -6.31 11.21
N ASN A 96 -1.14 -6.64 12.46
CA ASN A 96 -2.10 -7.05 13.48
C ASN A 96 -1.49 -6.88 14.87
N LEU A 97 -2.30 -7.07 15.91
CA LEU A 97 -1.90 -6.87 17.31
C LEU A 97 -0.85 -7.87 17.82
N THR A 98 -0.51 -8.95 17.08
CA THR A 98 0.60 -9.83 17.46
C THR A 98 1.97 -9.31 17.03
N ARG A 99 2.02 -8.23 16.24
CA ARG A 99 3.29 -7.61 15.84
C ARG A 99 3.96 -6.98 17.06
N ALA A 100 5.25 -7.27 17.24
CA ALA A 100 6.04 -6.73 18.35
C ALA A 100 6.28 -5.21 18.27
N TRP A 101 6.03 -4.59 17.11
CA TRP A 101 6.32 -3.18 16.89
C TRP A 101 5.18 -2.55 16.08
N LEU A 102 4.63 -1.45 16.59
CA LEU A 102 3.52 -0.70 16.00
C LEU A 102 3.87 0.80 15.95
N GLY A 103 5.10 1.14 15.53
CA GLY A 103 5.61 2.51 15.57
C GLY A 103 4.72 3.55 14.88
N GLY A 104 4.00 3.17 13.81
CA GLY A 104 3.01 4.04 13.17
C GLY A 104 1.83 4.40 14.08
N VAL A 105 1.34 3.44 14.88
CA VAL A 105 0.29 3.68 15.88
C VAL A 105 0.81 4.63 16.97
N THR A 106 2.04 4.43 17.44
CA THR A 106 2.69 5.28 18.45
C THR A 106 2.89 6.70 17.93
N LEU A 107 3.37 6.87 16.68
CA LEU A 107 3.51 8.17 16.04
C LEU A 107 2.15 8.87 15.90
N ARG A 108 1.12 8.16 15.40
CA ARG A 108 -0.25 8.67 15.29
C ARG A 108 -0.76 9.21 16.63
N GLN A 109 -0.65 8.43 17.71
CA GLN A 109 -1.09 8.86 19.04
C GLN A 109 -0.36 10.14 19.50
N SER A 110 0.93 10.23 19.22
CA SER A 110 1.74 11.41 19.57
C SER A 110 1.33 12.66 18.78
N LEU A 111 0.97 12.51 17.50
CA LEU A 111 0.52 13.60 16.64
C LEU A 111 -0.93 14.02 16.97
N GLU A 112 -1.83 13.08 17.26
CA GLU A 112 -3.18 13.37 17.76
C GLU A 112 -3.14 14.18 19.07
N ALA A 113 -2.22 13.83 19.99
CA ALA A 113 -2.01 14.59 21.22
C ALA A 113 -1.55 16.03 20.98
N SER A 114 -1.01 16.32 19.78
CA SER A 114 -0.58 17.65 19.34
C SER A 114 -1.62 18.36 18.46
N GLY A 115 -2.81 17.78 18.28
CA GLY A 115 -3.91 18.37 17.53
C GLY A 115 -4.00 17.98 16.05
N VAL A 116 -3.12 17.07 15.57
CA VAL A 116 -3.21 16.55 14.20
C VAL A 116 -4.37 15.55 14.10
N GLN A 117 -5.24 15.73 13.11
CA GLN A 117 -6.38 14.84 12.90
C GLN A 117 -5.99 13.62 12.04
N TYR A 118 -6.46 12.43 12.42
CA TYR A 118 -6.35 11.27 11.54
C TYR A 118 -7.41 11.33 10.44
N ASP A 119 -6.95 11.30 9.19
CA ASP A 119 -7.80 11.24 8.00
C ASP A 119 -7.89 9.79 7.52
N ASP A 120 -9.09 9.20 7.67
CA ASP A 120 -9.36 7.85 7.19
C ASP A 120 -9.74 7.81 5.70
N GLY A 121 -9.85 8.97 5.05
CA GLY A 121 -10.23 9.17 3.66
C GLY A 121 -11.74 9.04 3.38
N VAL A 122 -12.53 8.62 4.37
CA VAL A 122 -13.98 8.45 4.26
C VAL A 122 -14.70 9.67 4.83
N HIS A 123 -14.22 10.17 5.97
CA HIS A 123 -14.74 11.36 6.61
C HIS A 123 -13.91 12.57 6.20
N ARG A 124 -14.59 13.68 5.90
CA ARG A 124 -13.88 14.92 5.59
C ARG A 124 -13.31 15.51 6.89
N PRO A 125 -12.01 15.81 6.96
CA PRO A 125 -11.43 16.55 8.07
C PRO A 125 -12.04 17.95 8.22
N ASP A 126 -11.87 18.56 9.39
CA ASP A 126 -12.34 19.92 9.61
C ASP A 126 -11.62 20.90 8.66
N PRO A 127 -12.30 21.95 8.17
CA PRO A 127 -11.64 22.98 7.36
C PRO A 127 -10.44 23.59 8.09
N GLY A 128 -9.27 23.59 7.44
CA GLY A 128 -8.02 24.11 8.02
C GLY A 128 -7.34 23.16 9.00
N ALA A 129 -7.89 21.97 9.27
CA ALA A 129 -7.22 20.98 10.09
C ALA A 129 -5.90 20.52 9.46
N THR A 130 -4.88 20.38 10.31
CA THR A 130 -3.69 19.62 9.98
C THR A 130 -4.01 18.14 10.08
N THR A 131 -3.75 17.36 9.03
CA THR A 131 -4.18 15.97 8.93
C THR A 131 -3.01 15.02 8.75
N MET A 132 -3.21 13.76 9.14
CA MET A 132 -2.31 12.67 8.80
C MET A 132 -3.07 11.45 8.30
N PHE A 133 -2.47 10.68 7.41
CA PHE A 133 -3.06 9.44 6.91
C PHE A 133 -1.99 8.36 6.64
N GLU A 134 -2.46 7.11 6.62
CA GLU A 134 -1.64 5.97 6.23
C GLU A 134 -1.54 5.89 4.71
N CYS A 135 -0.32 5.91 4.19
CA CYS A 135 -0.03 5.71 2.77
C CYS A 135 0.79 4.43 2.57
N TYR A 136 0.92 4.01 1.31
CA TYR A 136 1.80 2.90 0.96
C TYR A 136 2.53 3.23 -0.35
N PRO A 137 3.79 3.70 -0.34
CA PRO A 137 4.48 4.25 -1.51
C PRO A 137 4.45 3.36 -2.75
N TYR A 138 4.40 2.03 -2.60
CA TYR A 138 4.26 1.13 -3.73
C TYR A 138 2.94 1.29 -4.51
N THR A 139 1.83 1.68 -3.88
CA THR A 139 0.61 2.03 -4.60
C THR A 139 0.77 3.35 -5.33
N THR A 140 1.46 4.34 -4.76
CA THR A 140 1.82 5.60 -5.43
C THR A 140 2.61 5.34 -6.71
N LEU A 141 3.65 4.50 -6.65
CA LEU A 141 4.51 4.18 -7.81
C LEU A 141 3.73 3.66 -9.01
N VAL A 142 2.78 2.75 -8.79
CA VAL A 142 2.01 2.14 -9.90
C VAL A 142 0.69 2.85 -10.15
N GLY A 143 0.22 3.69 -9.22
CA GLY A 143 -1.02 4.44 -9.27
C GLY A 143 -0.87 5.80 -9.96
N ALA A 144 0.32 6.38 -9.93
CA ALA A 144 0.66 7.57 -10.70
C ALA A 144 0.91 7.23 -12.17
N HIS A 145 0.22 7.88 -13.10
CA HIS A 145 0.52 7.77 -14.53
C HIS A 145 1.90 8.36 -14.85
N GLU A 146 2.25 9.43 -14.14
CA GLU A 146 3.47 10.22 -14.26
C GLU A 146 4.74 9.36 -14.10
N LEU A 147 4.69 8.35 -13.23
CA LEU A 147 5.84 7.48 -12.95
C LEU A 147 5.98 6.33 -13.97
N GLY A 148 4.98 6.10 -14.84
CA GLY A 148 5.11 5.19 -15.98
C GLY A 148 5.25 3.70 -15.67
N TYR A 149 4.94 3.25 -14.45
CA TYR A 149 5.00 1.82 -14.09
C TYR A 149 3.73 1.05 -14.49
N GLU A 150 3.54 0.85 -15.80
CA GLU A 150 2.34 0.21 -16.36
C GLU A 150 2.30 -1.31 -16.21
N VAL A 151 3.45 -1.96 -15.99
CA VAL A 151 3.59 -3.42 -15.95
C VAL A 151 3.79 -3.93 -14.53
N GLU A 152 4.84 -3.47 -13.85
CA GLU A 152 5.11 -3.79 -12.45
C GLU A 152 5.83 -2.63 -11.76
N ARG A 153 5.73 -2.60 -10.42
CA ARG A 153 6.48 -1.66 -9.58
C ARG A 153 8.00 -1.82 -9.78
N PRO A 154 8.81 -0.76 -9.56
CA PRO A 154 10.26 -0.89 -9.55
C PRO A 154 10.73 -1.77 -8.38
N ARG A 155 11.80 -2.53 -8.61
CA ARG A 155 12.47 -3.37 -7.60
C ARG A 155 13.63 -2.65 -6.92
N TYR A 156 13.37 -1.44 -6.43
CA TYR A 156 14.38 -0.61 -5.76
C TYR A 156 14.55 -1.00 -4.28
N LYS A 157 13.51 -1.41 -3.52
CA LYS A 157 13.74 -1.80 -2.10
C LYS A 157 14.38 -3.18 -1.90
N ARG A 158 14.12 -4.15 -2.79
CA ARG A 158 14.56 -5.56 -2.64
C ARG A 158 15.38 -6.06 -3.81
N PRO A 159 16.50 -6.79 -3.57
CA PRO A 159 17.30 -7.41 -4.63
C PRO A 159 16.47 -8.32 -5.54
N ASN A 160 16.74 -8.27 -6.85
CA ASN A 160 16.18 -9.23 -7.79
C ASN A 160 16.90 -10.59 -7.66
N THR A 161 16.23 -11.59 -7.09
CA THR A 161 16.82 -12.90 -6.82
C THR A 161 17.03 -13.75 -8.08
N SER A 162 16.44 -13.38 -9.22
CA SER A 162 16.71 -14.07 -10.50
C SER A 162 18.07 -13.71 -11.10
N LEU A 163 18.71 -12.62 -10.63
CA LEU A 163 20.04 -12.22 -11.07
C LEU A 163 21.15 -12.93 -10.26
N PRO A 164 22.35 -13.09 -10.85
CA PRO A 164 23.55 -13.51 -10.13
C PRO A 164 23.80 -12.62 -8.90
N SER A 165 24.21 -13.22 -7.78
CA SER A 165 24.38 -12.50 -6.50
C SER A 165 25.29 -11.28 -6.60
N THR A 166 26.31 -11.34 -7.47
CA THR A 166 27.28 -10.27 -7.74
C THR A 166 26.67 -9.05 -8.43
N GLU A 167 25.58 -9.21 -9.17
CA GLU A 167 24.94 -8.13 -9.95
C GLU A 167 23.76 -7.49 -9.23
N ARG A 168 23.19 -8.17 -8.23
CA ARG A 168 21.92 -7.76 -7.58
C ARG A 168 21.94 -6.35 -7.01
N ARG A 169 23.05 -5.94 -6.39
CA ARG A 169 23.17 -4.60 -5.78
C ARG A 169 23.23 -3.51 -6.83
N SER A 170 24.06 -3.70 -7.85
CA SER A 170 24.18 -2.75 -8.97
C SER A 170 22.87 -2.65 -9.77
N ALA A 171 22.18 -3.76 -10.01
CA ALA A 171 20.88 -3.76 -10.67
C ALA A 171 19.82 -3.03 -9.85
N ARG A 172 19.80 -3.21 -8.52
CA ARG A 172 18.91 -2.48 -7.61
C ARG A 172 19.20 -0.97 -7.63
N ALA A 173 20.48 -0.59 -7.58
CA ALA A 173 20.92 0.80 -7.68
C ALA A 173 20.50 1.45 -9.01
N ALA A 174 20.65 0.76 -10.13
CA ALA A 174 20.19 1.27 -11.43
C ALA A 174 18.67 1.48 -11.49
N VAL A 175 17.89 0.59 -10.88
CA VAL A 175 16.42 0.74 -10.78
C VAL A 175 16.03 1.93 -9.89
N PHE A 176 16.80 2.19 -8.82
CA PHE A 176 16.62 3.38 -8.00
C PHE A 176 16.89 4.66 -8.80
N ASP A 177 18.00 4.71 -9.54
CA ASP A 177 18.37 5.89 -10.33
C ASP A 177 17.35 6.17 -11.46
N ASP A 178 16.76 5.12 -12.06
CA ASP A 178 15.61 5.24 -12.97
C ASP A 178 14.38 5.82 -12.27
N LEU A 179 14.08 5.40 -11.04
CA LEU A 179 12.98 5.96 -10.25
C LEU A 179 13.21 7.44 -9.93
N VAL A 180 14.42 7.83 -9.52
CA VAL A 180 14.79 9.24 -9.32
C VAL A 180 14.57 10.03 -10.61
N SER A 181 15.00 9.50 -11.76
CA SER A 181 14.83 10.13 -13.07
C SER A 181 13.34 10.35 -13.43
N ARG A 182 12.47 9.41 -13.09
CA ARG A 182 11.01 9.54 -13.27
C ARG A 182 10.42 10.57 -12.32
N MET A 183 10.87 10.59 -11.06
CA MET A 183 10.40 11.56 -10.07
C MET A 183 10.83 13.00 -10.40
N LEU A 184 11.96 13.21 -11.10
CA LEU A 184 12.34 14.53 -11.61
C LEU A 184 11.30 15.11 -12.58
N ALA A 185 10.61 14.26 -13.34
CA ALA A 185 9.56 14.70 -14.27
C ALA A 185 8.28 15.18 -13.54
N LEU A 186 8.14 14.91 -12.24
CA LEU A 186 7.02 15.40 -11.44
C LEU A 186 7.03 16.92 -11.26
N ARG A 187 8.15 17.60 -11.52
CA ARG A 187 8.20 19.06 -11.55
C ARG A 187 7.13 19.67 -12.47
N ASP A 188 6.86 19.01 -13.60
CA ASP A 188 5.95 19.49 -14.64
C ASP A 188 4.56 18.80 -14.55
N ALA A 189 4.29 18.03 -13.50
CA ALA A 189 2.99 17.42 -13.26
C ALA A 189 1.95 18.46 -12.78
N SER A 190 0.66 18.09 -12.79
CA SER A 190 -0.39 18.99 -12.27
C SER A 190 -0.23 19.29 -10.79
N VAL A 191 0.18 18.27 -10.02
CA VAL A 191 0.63 18.39 -8.62
C VAL A 191 2.15 18.26 -8.62
N PRO A 192 2.90 19.36 -8.52
CA PRO A 192 4.34 19.37 -8.76
C PRO A 192 5.16 18.79 -7.60
N LEU A 193 6.31 18.21 -7.93
CA LEU A 193 7.40 17.94 -6.98
C LEU A 193 8.74 18.28 -7.63
N ASP A 194 9.40 19.32 -7.15
CA ASP A 194 10.70 19.76 -7.66
C ASP A 194 11.86 19.26 -6.79
N LEU A 195 12.40 18.09 -7.11
CA LEU A 195 13.56 17.53 -6.42
C LEU A 195 14.83 18.40 -6.53
N LEU A 196 14.96 19.28 -7.52
CA LEU A 196 16.17 20.10 -7.66
C LEU A 196 16.11 21.38 -6.82
N SER A 197 14.98 21.68 -6.19
CA SER A 197 14.80 22.87 -5.36
C SER A 197 15.53 22.82 -4.01
N HIS A 198 16.02 21.63 -3.61
CA HIS A 198 16.77 21.42 -2.38
C HIS A 198 18.04 20.59 -2.63
N ALA A 199 19.16 20.95 -1.98
CA ALA A 199 20.46 20.36 -2.27
C ALA A 199 20.51 18.84 -2.02
N SER A 200 19.96 18.36 -0.91
CA SER A 200 19.97 16.93 -0.56
C SER A 200 19.13 16.08 -1.52
N THR A 201 18.04 16.63 -2.06
CA THR A 201 17.19 15.92 -3.02
C THR A 201 17.76 16.04 -4.43
N ALA A 202 18.43 17.14 -4.76
CA ALA A 202 19.16 17.29 -6.02
C ALA A 202 20.31 16.28 -6.12
N ASP A 203 21.01 15.99 -5.02
CA ASP A 203 22.07 14.97 -4.97
C ASP A 203 21.58 13.58 -5.39
N LEU A 204 20.30 13.26 -5.19
CA LEU A 204 19.72 12.00 -5.66
C LEU A 204 19.89 11.81 -7.17
N SER A 205 19.88 12.91 -7.93
CA SER A 205 20.01 12.91 -9.40
C SER A 205 21.44 13.07 -9.91
N ILE A 206 22.33 13.64 -9.09
CA ILE A 206 23.71 13.96 -9.49
C ILE A 206 24.64 12.78 -9.16
N THR A 207 24.43 12.17 -8.00
CA THR A 207 25.26 11.08 -7.49
C THR A 207 24.59 9.75 -7.79
N LEU A 208 25.30 8.81 -8.41
CA LEU A 208 24.78 7.46 -8.64
C LEU A 208 24.55 6.72 -7.32
N SER A 209 23.53 5.86 -7.30
CA SER A 209 23.20 5.11 -6.09
C SER A 209 24.32 4.18 -5.64
N PRO A 210 24.68 4.18 -4.33
CA PRO A 210 25.69 3.30 -3.79
C PRO A 210 25.20 1.86 -3.77
N THR A 211 26.13 0.91 -3.74
CA THR A 211 25.79 -0.52 -3.70
C THR A 211 25.86 -1.10 -2.28
N THR A 212 26.47 -0.39 -1.33
CA THR A 212 26.51 -0.76 0.08
C THR A 212 25.11 -0.66 0.70
N ASP A 213 24.66 -1.72 1.37
CA ASP A 213 23.27 -1.82 1.83
C ASP A 213 22.86 -0.70 2.82
N ARG A 214 23.78 -0.22 3.67
CA ARG A 214 23.53 0.89 4.61
C ARG A 214 23.33 2.21 3.86
N ASP A 215 24.30 2.60 3.04
CA ASP A 215 24.28 3.89 2.32
C ASP A 215 23.14 3.92 1.29
N TYR A 216 22.82 2.75 0.71
CA TYR A 216 21.66 2.60 -0.16
C TYR A 216 20.36 2.81 0.61
N LYS A 217 20.21 2.18 1.79
CA LYS A 217 18.99 2.34 2.59
C LYS A 217 18.78 3.79 3.03
N HIS A 218 19.85 4.48 3.42
CA HIS A 218 19.81 5.92 3.76
C HIS A 218 19.23 6.77 2.61
N ARG A 219 19.67 6.54 1.36
CA ARG A 219 19.09 7.22 0.19
C ARG A 219 17.67 6.77 -0.12
N GLU A 220 17.36 5.49 0.09
CA GLU A 220 16.01 4.93 -0.06
C GLU A 220 15.01 5.56 0.89
N ASP A 221 15.36 5.71 2.17
CA ASP A 221 14.52 6.35 3.18
C ASP A 221 14.11 7.78 2.75
N LEU A 222 15.06 8.56 2.23
CA LEU A 222 14.78 9.91 1.73
C LEU A 222 13.86 9.90 0.50
N LEU A 223 14.10 9.02 -0.46
CA LEU A 223 13.27 8.93 -1.66
C LEU A 223 11.83 8.51 -1.33
N ASP A 224 11.67 7.56 -0.42
CA ASP A 224 10.37 7.09 0.02
C ASP A 224 9.62 8.16 0.81
N ALA A 225 10.30 8.94 1.64
CA ALA A 225 9.72 10.10 2.31
C ALA A 225 9.22 11.14 1.30
N LEU A 226 9.95 11.39 0.21
CA LEU A 226 9.49 12.28 -0.86
C LEU A 226 8.27 11.73 -1.61
N LEU A 227 8.21 10.41 -1.86
CA LEU A 227 7.03 9.76 -2.42
C LEU A 227 5.81 9.88 -1.50
N CYS A 228 6.01 9.73 -0.18
CA CYS A 228 4.97 9.99 0.81
C CYS A 228 4.50 11.46 0.73
N ALA A 229 5.43 12.42 0.73
CA ALA A 229 5.08 13.84 0.70
C ALA A 229 4.30 14.21 -0.56
N TRP A 230 4.70 13.67 -1.72
CA TRP A 230 3.95 13.85 -2.96
C TRP A 230 2.58 13.15 -2.93
N THR A 231 2.46 12.01 -2.24
CA THR A 231 1.16 11.36 -1.99
C THR A 231 0.25 12.26 -1.14
N ALA A 232 0.79 12.95 -0.14
CA ALA A 232 0.06 13.94 0.64
C ALA A 232 -0.42 15.13 -0.22
N ALA A 233 0.46 15.67 -1.09
CA ALA A 233 0.11 16.73 -2.02
C ALA A 233 -1.05 16.33 -2.94
N VAL A 234 -0.93 15.18 -3.60
CA VAL A 234 -1.97 14.66 -4.51
C VAL A 234 -3.27 14.39 -3.78
N TRP A 235 -3.22 13.87 -2.55
CA TRP A 235 -4.43 13.66 -1.76
C TRP A 235 -5.12 14.98 -1.39
N ALA A 236 -4.36 15.97 -0.93
CA ALA A 236 -4.90 17.26 -0.51
C ALA A 236 -5.51 18.06 -1.67
N GLU A 237 -4.89 17.99 -2.86
CA GLU A 237 -5.33 18.77 -4.03
C GLU A 237 -6.42 18.07 -4.84
N GLU A 238 -6.30 16.77 -5.05
CA GLU A 238 -7.10 16.02 -6.03
C GLU A 238 -8.01 14.97 -5.39
N GLY A 239 -7.85 14.70 -4.09
CA GLY A 239 -8.72 13.81 -3.32
C GLY A 239 -9.02 12.49 -4.03
N LEU A 240 -10.31 12.15 -4.14
CA LEU A 240 -10.77 10.90 -4.75
C LEU A 240 -10.66 10.86 -6.28
N ASP A 241 -10.39 11.98 -6.95
CA ASP A 241 -10.22 12.00 -8.41
C ASP A 241 -8.91 11.28 -8.79
N ARG A 242 -7.84 11.53 -8.01
CA ARG A 242 -6.53 10.87 -8.18
C ARG A 242 -6.25 9.73 -7.22
N CYS A 243 -6.93 9.68 -6.07
CA CYS A 243 -6.72 8.66 -5.05
C CYS A 243 -7.96 7.79 -4.81
N GLN A 244 -7.76 6.69 -4.10
CA GLN A 244 -8.81 5.84 -3.56
C GLN A 244 -8.48 5.47 -2.12
N VAL A 245 -9.51 5.16 -1.36
CA VAL A 245 -9.40 4.70 0.03
C VAL A 245 -9.55 3.19 0.07
N LEU A 246 -8.49 2.51 0.46
CA LEU A 246 -8.48 1.07 0.68
C LEU A 246 -8.91 0.78 2.10
N GLY A 247 -9.79 -0.20 2.30
CA GLY A 247 -10.37 -0.52 3.61
C GLY A 247 -11.48 0.45 4.03
N ALA A 248 -12.05 1.25 3.12
CA ALA A 248 -13.10 2.22 3.42
C ALA A 248 -14.34 1.61 4.13
N LEU A 249 -14.59 0.32 3.90
CA LEU A 249 -15.70 -0.43 4.53
C LEU A 249 -15.32 -1.13 5.85
N SER A 250 -14.08 -0.97 6.32
CA SER A 250 -13.64 -1.57 7.60
C SER A 250 -14.38 -0.96 8.77
N GLU A 251 -14.85 -1.77 9.70
CA GLU A 251 -15.46 -1.27 10.94
C GLU A 251 -14.53 -0.27 11.65
N PRO A 252 -15.05 0.88 12.10
CA PRO A 252 -14.27 1.84 12.86
C PRO A 252 -13.91 1.29 14.24
N ASP A 253 -12.81 1.79 14.81
CA ASP A 253 -12.43 1.53 16.19
C ASP A 253 -13.30 2.33 17.19
N GLU A 254 -13.03 2.18 18.49
CA GLU A 254 -13.77 2.87 19.56
C GLU A 254 -13.72 4.41 19.47
N ALA A 255 -12.70 4.95 18.80
CA ALA A 255 -12.55 6.39 18.56
C ALA A 255 -13.12 6.82 17.19
N GLY A 256 -13.80 5.92 16.47
CA GLY A 256 -14.38 6.19 15.16
C GLY A 256 -13.41 6.05 13.99
N ARG A 257 -12.16 5.63 14.21
CA ARG A 257 -11.12 5.59 13.17
C ARG A 257 -11.20 4.30 12.38
N ARG A 258 -11.15 4.37 11.05
CA ARG A 258 -11.03 3.18 10.19
C ARG A 258 -9.58 2.88 9.86
N ALA A 259 -9.23 1.59 9.80
CA ALA A 259 -7.94 1.13 9.30
C ALA A 259 -7.92 1.19 7.77
N THR A 260 -7.44 2.30 7.22
CA THR A 260 -7.43 2.58 5.79
C THR A 260 -6.02 2.81 5.25
N ILE A 261 -5.87 2.73 3.93
CA ILE A 261 -4.69 3.22 3.21
C ILE A 261 -5.22 4.15 2.12
N ILE A 262 -4.74 5.40 2.08
CA ILE A 262 -5.01 6.31 0.97
C ILE A 262 -3.95 6.07 -0.10
N ALA A 263 -4.39 5.78 -1.32
CA ALA A 263 -3.54 5.33 -2.40
C ALA A 263 -3.90 6.02 -3.72
N LEU A 264 -2.89 6.53 -4.46
CA LEU A 264 -3.10 6.97 -5.83
C LEU A 264 -3.62 5.81 -6.68
N ALA A 265 -4.57 6.10 -7.57
CA ALA A 265 -5.29 5.09 -8.31
C ALA A 265 -5.59 5.49 -9.75
N ARG A 266 -5.16 4.64 -10.68
CA ARG A 266 -5.64 4.63 -12.07
C ARG A 266 -7.02 3.98 -12.15
N SER A 267 -7.72 4.21 -13.26
CA SER A 267 -9.07 3.68 -13.43
C SER A 267 -9.15 2.15 -13.32
N GLU A 268 -8.12 1.42 -13.78
CA GLU A 268 -8.05 -0.03 -13.78
C GLU A 268 -7.70 -0.63 -12.40
N GLN A 269 -7.25 0.21 -11.47
CA GLN A 269 -6.94 -0.16 -10.08
C GLN A 269 -8.11 0.15 -9.15
N ARG A 270 -9.06 0.97 -9.59
CA ARG A 270 -10.27 1.20 -8.81
C ARG A 270 -11.15 -0.04 -8.90
N GLN A 271 -11.81 -0.36 -7.80
CA GLN A 271 -12.85 -1.39 -7.85
C GLN A 271 -13.87 -0.94 -8.89
N SER A 272 -14.14 -1.79 -9.90
CA SER A 272 -15.15 -1.44 -10.88
C SER A 272 -16.46 -1.21 -10.14
N THR A 273 -17.08 -0.04 -10.30
CA THR A 273 -18.48 0.21 -9.92
C THR A 273 -19.45 -0.63 -10.74
N ARG A 274 -18.97 -1.53 -11.61
CA ARG A 274 -19.80 -2.63 -12.08
C ARG A 274 -20.25 -3.41 -10.84
N PRO A 275 -21.56 -3.46 -10.52
CA PRO A 275 -22.06 -4.55 -9.71
C PRO A 275 -21.49 -5.85 -10.31
N LYS A 276 -21.16 -6.85 -9.48
CA LYS A 276 -20.98 -8.23 -9.97
C LYS A 276 -22.08 -8.45 -11.00
N ARG A 277 -21.72 -8.65 -12.26
CA ARG A 277 -22.65 -8.78 -13.38
C ARG A 277 -23.70 -9.83 -12.96
N ILE A 278 -24.90 -9.38 -12.57
CA ILE A 278 -26.11 -10.17 -12.67
C ILE A 278 -26.38 -10.16 -14.16
N LEU A 279 -25.89 -11.19 -14.86
CA LEU A 279 -26.30 -11.45 -16.23
C LEU A 279 -27.74 -11.92 -16.16
N THR A 280 -28.68 -11.02 -16.39
CA THR A 280 -29.99 -11.37 -16.91
C THR A 280 -29.77 -11.98 -18.28
N VAL A 281 -30.06 -13.27 -18.39
CA VAL A 281 -30.05 -14.01 -19.66
C VAL A 281 -31.35 -13.71 -20.38
N GLU A 282 -31.24 -13.07 -21.55
CA GLU A 282 -32.07 -13.48 -22.69
C GLU A 282 -31.13 -14.06 -23.75
N ASP A 283 -31.67 -15.07 -24.40
CA ASP A 283 -31.08 -16.28 -24.98
C ASP A 283 -30.29 -16.06 -26.29
N GLU A 284 -29.10 -16.68 -26.42
CA GLU A 284 -28.86 -17.86 -27.28
C GLU A 284 -27.38 -17.98 -27.70
N SER A 285 -26.92 -19.24 -27.76
CA SER A 285 -25.68 -19.80 -28.34
C SER A 285 -24.49 -20.10 -27.39
N ALA A 286 -24.31 -21.41 -27.18
CA ALA A 286 -23.23 -22.16 -26.53
C ALA A 286 -21.80 -21.79 -27.00
N SER A 287 -20.68 -21.99 -26.29
CA SER A 287 -20.37 -22.69 -25.02
C SER A 287 -18.92 -22.38 -24.62
N ASP A 288 -18.70 -21.83 -23.43
CA ASP A 288 -17.50 -22.08 -22.60
C ASP A 288 -17.89 -21.81 -21.14
N LEU A 289 -18.03 -22.88 -20.35
CA LEU A 289 -18.70 -22.88 -19.04
C LEU A 289 -17.68 -22.99 -17.90
N SER A 290 -16.91 -21.93 -17.64
CA SER A 290 -16.29 -21.74 -16.32
C SER A 290 -17.36 -21.23 -15.34
N ARG A 291 -18.25 -22.11 -14.87
CA ARG A 291 -19.25 -21.76 -13.84
C ARG A 291 -18.57 -21.72 -12.47
N SER A 292 -18.56 -20.58 -11.81
CA SER A 292 -18.16 -20.47 -10.40
C SER A 292 -19.30 -20.94 -9.48
N VAL A 293 -19.04 -21.95 -8.66
CA VAL A 293 -19.98 -22.45 -7.64
C VAL A 293 -19.92 -21.54 -6.41
N THR A 294 -21.07 -21.11 -5.90
CA THR A 294 -21.15 -20.37 -4.63
C THR A 294 -21.43 -21.35 -3.51
N VAL A 295 -20.60 -21.33 -2.46
CA VAL A 295 -20.76 -22.15 -1.26
C VAL A 295 -21.02 -21.27 -0.04
N SER A 296 -21.52 -21.85 1.04
CA SER A 296 -21.70 -21.12 2.30
C SER A 296 -20.34 -20.67 2.85
N ARG A 297 -20.35 -19.66 3.72
CA ARG A 297 -19.13 -19.17 4.40
C ARG A 297 -18.42 -20.27 5.19
N GLU A 298 -19.19 -21.14 5.84
CA GLU A 298 -18.67 -22.29 6.59
C GLU A 298 -17.96 -23.29 5.65
N THR A 299 -18.57 -23.60 4.50
CA THR A 299 -17.95 -24.49 3.50
C THR A 299 -16.69 -23.89 2.89
N ASP A 300 -16.64 -22.57 2.67
CA ASP A 300 -15.42 -21.92 2.15
C ASP A 300 -14.26 -21.94 3.16
N ILE A 301 -14.55 -21.81 4.46
CA ILE A 301 -13.55 -21.96 5.53
C ILE A 301 -12.98 -23.38 5.50
N LEU A 302 -13.83 -24.41 5.49
CA LEU A 302 -13.40 -25.81 5.44
C LEU A 302 -12.61 -26.13 4.17
N LEU A 303 -12.99 -25.57 3.01
CA LEU A 303 -12.23 -25.70 1.76
C LEU A 303 -10.85 -25.03 1.85
N THR A 304 -10.73 -23.93 2.59
CA THR A 304 -9.44 -23.25 2.83
C THR A 304 -8.53 -24.12 3.68
N GLU A 305 -9.06 -24.69 4.77
CA GLU A 305 -8.31 -25.59 5.65
C GLU A 305 -7.86 -26.86 4.91
N ALA A 306 -8.75 -27.49 4.14
CA ALA A 306 -8.44 -28.65 3.32
C ALA A 306 -7.38 -28.34 2.24
N SER A 307 -7.47 -27.17 1.59
CA SER A 307 -6.48 -26.71 0.61
C SER A 307 -5.08 -26.63 1.19
N ASN A 308 -4.96 -26.08 2.41
CA ASN A 308 -3.68 -25.99 3.11
C ASN A 308 -3.16 -27.36 3.56
N LEU A 309 -4.02 -28.21 4.14
CA LEU A 309 -3.63 -29.53 4.63
C LEU A 309 -3.16 -30.46 3.49
N MET A 310 -3.84 -30.40 2.35
CA MET A 310 -3.60 -31.28 1.21
C MET A 310 -2.59 -30.70 0.20
N ALA A 311 -2.13 -29.45 0.39
CA ALA A 311 -1.30 -28.71 -0.54
C ALA A 311 -1.87 -28.71 -1.99
N ARG A 312 -3.18 -28.51 -2.13
CA ARG A 312 -3.92 -28.50 -3.41
C ARG A 312 -4.79 -27.26 -3.52
N SER A 313 -5.14 -26.84 -4.75
CA SER A 313 -6.04 -25.70 -4.91
C SER A 313 -7.46 -26.05 -4.44
N LYS A 314 -8.25 -25.06 -4.00
CA LYS A 314 -9.67 -25.25 -3.67
C LYS A 314 -10.45 -25.84 -4.85
N SER A 315 -10.10 -25.44 -6.09
CA SER A 315 -10.73 -25.94 -7.31
C SER A 315 -10.49 -27.43 -7.49
N ASP A 316 -9.24 -27.90 -7.32
CA ASP A 316 -8.88 -29.31 -7.50
C ASP A 316 -9.56 -30.20 -6.45
N ILE A 317 -9.78 -29.67 -5.25
CA ILE A 317 -10.47 -30.37 -4.16
C ILE A 317 -11.96 -30.50 -4.48
N VAL A 318 -12.61 -29.42 -4.92
CA VAL A 318 -14.02 -29.42 -5.31
C VAL A 318 -14.25 -30.35 -6.51
N GLU A 319 -13.40 -30.29 -7.53
CA GLU A 319 -13.50 -31.15 -8.71
C GLU A 319 -13.38 -32.63 -8.34
N ALA A 320 -12.38 -33.00 -7.53
CA ALA A 320 -12.22 -34.38 -7.07
C ALA A 320 -13.40 -34.87 -6.23
N ALA A 321 -13.97 -34.00 -5.37
CA ALA A 321 -15.14 -34.33 -4.56
C ALA A 321 -16.39 -34.55 -5.41
N VAL A 322 -16.60 -33.73 -6.45
CA VAL A 322 -17.73 -33.88 -7.39
C VAL A 322 -17.60 -35.19 -8.17
N VAL A 323 -16.43 -35.52 -8.69
CA VAL A 323 -16.19 -36.80 -9.39
C VAL A 323 -16.50 -37.99 -8.49
N ALA A 324 -15.95 -37.99 -7.27
CA ALA A 324 -16.19 -39.06 -6.31
C ALA A 324 -17.68 -39.21 -5.94
N TYR A 325 -18.40 -38.09 -5.79
CA TYR A 325 -19.83 -38.10 -5.52
C TYR A 325 -20.63 -38.70 -6.68
N VAL A 326 -20.35 -38.26 -7.92
CA VAL A 326 -21.04 -38.74 -9.13
C VAL A 326 -20.82 -40.23 -9.33
N ASP A 327 -19.58 -40.72 -9.13
CA ASP A 327 -19.28 -42.14 -9.26
C ASP A 327 -20.00 -42.98 -8.20
N ALA A 328 -20.04 -42.52 -6.95
CA ALA A 328 -20.72 -43.21 -5.86
C ALA A 328 -22.25 -43.30 -6.06
N HIS A 329 -22.86 -42.29 -6.70
CA HIS A 329 -24.32 -42.20 -6.89
C HIS A 329 -24.75 -42.46 -8.33
N ARG A 330 -23.88 -43.03 -9.17
CA ARG A 330 -24.12 -43.22 -10.61
C ARG A 330 -25.44 -43.91 -10.93
N ASN A 331 -25.80 -44.94 -10.17
CA ASN A 331 -27.03 -45.72 -10.36
C ASN A 331 -28.29 -44.97 -9.90
N GLU A 332 -28.15 -43.95 -9.06
CA GLU A 332 -29.26 -43.10 -8.61
C GLU A 332 -29.44 -41.90 -9.54
N ILE A 333 -28.32 -41.30 -9.98
CA ILE A 333 -28.27 -40.19 -10.94
C ILE A 333 -28.75 -40.66 -12.32
N SER A 334 -28.42 -41.90 -12.69
CA SER A 334 -28.82 -42.53 -13.96
C SER A 334 -29.23 -43.98 -13.72
N PRO A 335 -30.48 -44.23 -13.27
CA PRO A 335 -30.96 -45.58 -13.05
C PRO A 335 -30.93 -46.37 -14.37
N PRO A 336 -30.48 -47.64 -14.36
CA PRO A 336 -30.56 -48.47 -15.55
C PRO A 336 -32.02 -48.59 -15.98
N THR A 337 -32.30 -48.30 -17.25
CA THR A 337 -33.62 -48.52 -17.85
C THR A 337 -33.99 -49.99 -17.66
N ARG A 338 -35.09 -50.24 -16.92
CA ARG A 338 -35.69 -51.58 -16.85
C ARG A 338 -36.08 -51.97 -18.28
N GLY A 339 -35.43 -53.01 -18.80
CA GLY A 339 -35.88 -53.70 -20.01
C GLY A 339 -37.22 -54.38 -19.79
#